data_AF-A0A8H6TQV3-F1
#
_entry.id   AF-A0A8H6TQV3-F1
#
_cell.length_a   1.000
_cell.length_b   1.000
_cell.length_c   1.000
_cell.angle_alpha   90.00
_cell.angle_beta   90.00
_cell.angle_gamma   90.00
#
_symmetry.space_group_name_H-M   'P 1'
#
loop_
_entity.id
_entity.type
_entity.pdbx_description
1 polymer ?
#
loop_
_entity_poly.entity_id
_entity_poly.type
_entity_poly.pdbx_seq_one_letter_code
_entity_poly.pdbx_strand_id
1 'polypeptide(L)'
;MSQPLENLRIAVAGSDEARRRLGQVIYQLGGLWAGPADDKNPGIDLVVCAEGFRSGHLKRAQHLSCPFVRDAWLSACTIEHGRAPLETFAIAIHGAAAQARLEQESTVPKPMEQADGSRFLAGYRFSFVRKAAEGTLPGLVTAAGGEWVRDEHTADFIIMSLASASDRSQYFKVPETAARLRTTIWVESCCESRLLFQAGDSEAYQPLPEPLPAYNLIVYLPPATSLEVLGLLHALGMKISKAWQQGVDWVVAPLTDAQAEEATRWDVQVIDQAHLEKLVGDLRARAHTPLRAVGSVASAYTIPQRRPSNTAAQVHDDEQQLGAARSSNALQDTTRRRREMRRQRTARHSRPGLTARPQPRDYEEMGNDTYMSAIVSESMSQRGVVYVDEDSLAARLELEKLCGYE
;
A
#
# COMPACT_ATOMS: atom_id res chain seq x y z
N MET A 1 11.31 -2.06 -33.33
CA MET A 1 11.69 -1.77 -31.94
C MET A 1 11.68 -3.11 -31.23
N SER A 2 12.82 -3.53 -30.66
CA SER A 2 12.90 -4.78 -29.88
C SER A 2 11.94 -4.70 -28.69
N GLN A 3 11.22 -5.78 -28.40
CA GLN A 3 10.36 -5.80 -27.23
C GLN A 3 11.24 -5.87 -25.98
N PRO A 4 10.91 -5.14 -24.90
CA PRO A 4 11.85 -4.95 -23.80
C PRO A 4 12.13 -6.22 -23.00
N LEU A 5 11.20 -7.16 -22.98
CA LEU A 5 11.37 -8.45 -22.29
C LEU A 5 11.63 -9.60 -23.26
N GLU A 6 11.98 -9.30 -24.50
CA GLU A 6 12.22 -10.29 -25.54
C GLU A 6 13.32 -11.28 -25.08
N ASN A 7 12.99 -12.58 -25.14
CA ASN A 7 13.81 -13.72 -24.69
C ASN A 7 13.91 -13.96 -23.18
N LEU A 8 13.30 -13.15 -22.31
CA LEU A 8 13.28 -13.44 -20.88
C LEU A 8 12.17 -14.44 -20.53
N ARG A 9 12.54 -15.55 -19.90
CA ARG A 9 11.62 -16.53 -19.32
C ARG A 9 11.26 -16.13 -17.89
N ILE A 10 10.05 -15.60 -17.72
CA ILE A 10 9.61 -14.98 -16.48
C ILE A 10 8.56 -15.86 -15.80
N ALA A 11 8.81 -16.23 -14.54
CA ALA A 11 7.86 -16.90 -13.67
C ALA A 11 7.25 -15.92 -12.67
N VAL A 12 6.04 -16.22 -12.17
CA VAL A 12 5.35 -15.38 -11.20
C VAL A 12 5.13 -16.15 -9.90
N ALA A 13 5.62 -15.59 -8.79
CA ALA A 13 5.40 -16.10 -7.44
C ALA A 13 4.20 -15.36 -6.81
N GLY A 14 3.03 -16.01 -6.80
CA GLY A 14 1.79 -15.42 -6.30
C GLY A 14 0.56 -16.33 -6.41
N SER A 15 -0.61 -15.79 -6.05
CA SER A 15 -1.90 -16.48 -6.23
C SER A 15 -2.17 -16.80 -7.71
N ASP A 16 -3.12 -17.69 -8.01
CA ASP A 16 -3.52 -17.99 -9.40
C ASP A 16 -4.06 -16.75 -10.13
N GLU A 17 -4.72 -15.85 -9.39
CA GLU A 17 -5.20 -14.58 -9.92
C GLU A 17 -4.05 -13.65 -10.29
N ALA A 18 -3.07 -13.47 -9.40
CA ALA A 18 -1.89 -12.67 -9.68
C ALA A 18 -1.09 -13.23 -10.86
N ARG A 19 -0.94 -14.57 -10.95
CA ARG A 19 -0.27 -15.24 -12.07
C ARG A 19 -0.96 -14.96 -13.40
N ARG A 20 -2.29 -15.01 -13.46
CA ARG A 20 -3.06 -14.68 -14.67
C ARG A 20 -2.88 -13.21 -15.07
N ARG A 21 -3.02 -12.30 -14.10
CA ARG A 21 -2.88 -10.85 -14.31
C ARG A 21 -1.48 -10.49 -14.82
N LEU A 22 -0.44 -10.92 -14.11
CA LEU A 22 0.94 -10.58 -14.44
C LEU A 22 1.45 -11.34 -15.68
N GLY A 23 0.98 -12.56 -15.92
CA GLY A 23 1.28 -13.31 -17.15
C GLY A 23 0.82 -12.57 -18.42
N GLN A 24 -0.34 -11.91 -18.37
CA GLN A 24 -0.81 -11.07 -19.47
C GLN A 24 0.10 -9.87 -19.72
N VAL A 25 0.58 -9.20 -18.65
CA VAL A 25 1.51 -8.07 -18.75
C VAL A 25 2.86 -8.51 -19.32
N ILE A 26 3.39 -9.64 -18.85
CA ILE A 26 4.64 -10.24 -19.37
C ILE A 26 4.53 -10.48 -20.88
N TYR A 27 3.42 -11.07 -21.33
CA TYR A 27 3.17 -11.34 -22.74
C TYR A 27 3.10 -10.05 -23.58
N GLN A 28 2.41 -9.02 -23.08
CA GLN A 28 2.31 -7.72 -23.75
C GLN A 28 3.67 -7.01 -23.92
N LEU A 29 4.57 -7.21 -22.96
CA LEU A 29 5.94 -6.68 -22.99
C LEU A 29 6.93 -7.55 -23.77
N GLY A 30 6.48 -8.66 -24.37
CA GLY A 30 7.29 -9.57 -25.18
C GLY A 30 8.06 -10.65 -24.41
N GLY A 31 7.76 -10.82 -23.12
CA GLY A 31 8.38 -11.85 -22.29
C GLY A 31 7.77 -13.23 -22.49
N LEU A 32 8.56 -14.26 -22.22
CA LEU A 32 8.12 -15.66 -22.24
C LEU A 32 7.58 -16.05 -20.86
N TRP A 33 6.26 -16.21 -20.74
CA TRP A 33 5.65 -16.64 -19.48
C TRP A 33 5.97 -18.12 -19.19
N ALA A 34 6.72 -18.35 -18.11
CA ALA A 34 7.15 -19.69 -17.68
C ALA A 34 6.17 -20.37 -16.71
N GLY A 35 5.05 -19.72 -16.37
CA GLY A 35 4.07 -20.26 -15.43
C GLY A 35 4.40 -19.95 -13.95
N PRO A 36 4.07 -20.85 -13.01
CA PRO A 36 4.41 -20.69 -11.59
C PRO A 36 5.92 -20.81 -11.34
N ALA A 37 6.41 -20.05 -10.36
CA ALA A 37 7.78 -20.19 -9.87
C ALA A 37 7.91 -21.46 -9.01
N ASP A 38 8.22 -22.58 -9.65
CA ASP A 38 8.49 -23.87 -9.02
C ASP A 38 9.63 -24.63 -9.74
N ASP A 39 10.15 -25.66 -9.07
CA ASP A 39 11.30 -26.45 -9.55
C ASP A 39 11.02 -27.23 -10.85
N LYS A 40 9.77 -27.26 -11.32
CA LYS A 40 9.39 -28.01 -12.53
C LYS A 40 9.64 -27.21 -13.80
N ASN A 41 9.95 -25.91 -13.68
CA ASN A 41 10.17 -25.02 -14.80
C ASN A 41 11.65 -24.62 -14.89
N PRO A 42 12.52 -25.46 -15.48
CA PRO A 42 13.92 -25.10 -15.68
C PRO A 42 14.05 -23.91 -16.66
N GLY A 43 15.13 -23.14 -16.47
CA GLY A 43 15.46 -21.99 -17.32
C GLY A 43 14.54 -20.80 -17.09
N ILE A 44 14.19 -20.51 -15.84
CA ILE A 44 13.59 -19.22 -15.46
C ILE A 44 14.73 -18.21 -15.35
N ASP A 45 14.63 -17.10 -16.08
CA ASP A 45 15.61 -16.01 -16.05
C ASP A 45 15.28 -14.99 -14.94
N LEU A 46 14.00 -14.88 -14.56
CA LEU A 46 13.51 -13.91 -13.60
C LEU A 46 12.22 -14.39 -12.91
N VAL A 47 12.11 -14.17 -11.60
CA VAL A 47 10.87 -14.38 -10.84
C VAL A 47 10.27 -13.05 -10.43
N VAL A 48 8.99 -12.82 -10.77
CA VAL A 48 8.22 -11.67 -10.32
C VAL A 48 7.36 -12.07 -9.12
N CYS A 49 7.59 -11.43 -7.98
CA CYS A 49 6.81 -11.61 -6.76
C CYS A 49 5.60 -10.69 -6.76
N ALA A 50 4.41 -11.28 -6.81
CA ALA A 50 3.16 -10.53 -6.80
C ALA A 50 2.88 -9.89 -5.44
N GLU A 51 2.20 -8.74 -5.44
CA GLU A 51 1.74 -8.11 -4.21
C GLU A 51 0.94 -9.10 -3.32
N GLY A 52 1.25 -9.13 -2.02
CA GLY A 52 0.66 -10.11 -1.09
C GLY A 52 1.19 -11.54 -1.21
N PHE A 53 2.31 -11.77 -1.90
CA PHE A 53 2.95 -13.09 -1.90
C PHE A 53 3.35 -13.51 -0.48
N ARG A 54 2.93 -14.72 -0.08
CA ARG A 54 3.24 -15.29 1.23
C ARG A 54 4.60 -15.99 1.21
N SER A 55 5.21 -16.15 2.38
CA SER A 55 6.49 -16.86 2.58
C SER A 55 6.53 -18.27 1.97
N GLY A 56 5.38 -18.96 1.87
CA GLY A 56 5.29 -20.28 1.22
C GLY A 56 5.48 -20.29 -0.30
N HIS A 57 5.28 -19.17 -0.99
CA HIS A 57 5.62 -19.04 -2.42
C HIS A 57 7.13 -18.80 -2.58
N LEU A 58 7.71 -17.99 -1.70
CA LEU A 58 9.15 -17.72 -1.69
C LEU A 58 9.97 -18.99 -1.45
N LYS A 59 9.56 -19.80 -0.46
CA LYS A 59 10.23 -21.08 -0.16
C LYS A 59 10.24 -22.05 -1.33
N ARG A 60 9.22 -22.01 -2.20
CA ARG A 60 9.16 -22.87 -3.40
C ARG A 60 10.07 -22.36 -4.52
N ALA A 61 10.25 -21.06 -4.61
CA ALA A 61 11.04 -20.44 -5.66
C ALA A 61 12.53 -20.27 -5.26
N GLN A 62 12.87 -20.29 -3.96
CA GLN A 62 14.23 -20.00 -3.45
C GLN A 62 15.33 -20.91 -4.02
N HIS A 63 14.96 -22.07 -4.59
CA HIS A 63 15.89 -23.01 -5.22
C HIS A 63 16.27 -22.60 -6.65
N LEU A 64 15.57 -21.63 -7.23
CA LEU A 64 15.85 -21.08 -8.55
C LEU A 64 17.03 -20.12 -8.47
N SER A 65 18.07 -20.36 -9.27
CA SER A 65 19.28 -19.52 -9.36
C SER A 65 19.07 -18.28 -10.23
N CYS A 66 17.96 -17.56 -10.04
CA CYS A 66 17.59 -16.40 -10.83
C CYS A 66 17.19 -15.22 -9.92
N PRO A 67 17.27 -13.97 -10.41
CA PRO A 67 16.84 -12.80 -9.67
C PRO A 67 15.34 -12.80 -9.39
N PHE A 68 14.97 -12.12 -8.31
CA PHE A 68 13.59 -11.89 -7.91
C PHE A 68 13.31 -10.41 -7.88
N VAL A 69 12.15 -10.00 -8.38
CA VAL A 69 11.72 -8.60 -8.41
C VAL A 69 10.30 -8.44 -7.93
N ARG A 70 9.96 -7.26 -7.42
CA ARG A 70 8.57 -6.90 -7.11
C ARG A 70 7.76 -6.75 -8.40
N ASP A 71 6.46 -7.04 -8.36
CA ASP A 71 5.55 -6.84 -9.50
C ASP A 71 5.41 -5.38 -9.96
N ALA A 72 5.72 -4.42 -9.09
CA ALA A 72 5.92 -3.01 -9.44
C ALA A 72 6.91 -2.80 -10.60
N TRP A 73 7.90 -3.69 -10.77
CA TRP A 73 8.83 -3.64 -11.89
C TRP A 73 8.13 -3.78 -13.25
N LEU A 74 7.18 -4.72 -13.38
CA LEU A 74 6.40 -4.89 -14.62
C LEU A 74 5.55 -3.66 -14.93
N SER A 75 5.04 -3.01 -13.89
CA SER A 75 4.28 -1.76 -14.03
C SER A 75 5.19 -0.63 -14.54
N ALA A 76 6.39 -0.50 -13.96
CA ALA A 76 7.39 0.45 -14.42
C ALA A 76 7.84 0.17 -15.86
N CYS A 77 8.07 -1.10 -16.24
CA CYS A 77 8.35 -1.48 -17.63
C CYS A 77 7.22 -1.08 -18.60
N THR A 78 5.96 -1.14 -18.15
CA THR A 78 4.83 -0.72 -19.00
C THR A 78 4.84 0.79 -19.24
N ILE A 79 5.15 1.57 -18.20
CA ILE A 79 5.18 3.04 -18.25
C ILE A 79 6.40 3.53 -19.04
N GLU A 80 7.58 2.98 -18.78
CA GLU A 80 8.85 3.44 -19.34
C GLU A 80 9.23 2.74 -20.66
N HIS A 81 8.27 2.05 -21.28
CA HIS A 81 8.51 1.23 -22.47
C HIS A 81 9.68 0.23 -22.29
N GLY A 82 9.81 -0.29 -21.07
CA GLY A 82 10.68 -1.40 -20.72
C GLY A 82 12.11 -1.04 -20.32
N ARG A 83 12.33 0.21 -19.91
CA ARG A 83 13.65 0.69 -19.45
C ARG A 83 13.86 0.65 -17.94
N ALA A 84 12.92 0.07 -17.19
CA ALA A 84 13.02 0.03 -15.74
C ALA A 84 14.18 -0.88 -15.28
N PRO A 85 15.18 -0.35 -14.55
CA PRO A 85 16.33 -1.12 -14.08
C PRO A 85 15.90 -2.18 -13.05
N LEU A 86 16.38 -3.42 -13.21
CA LEU A 86 16.01 -4.55 -12.35
C LEU A 86 16.46 -4.32 -10.90
N GLU A 87 17.59 -3.64 -10.71
CA GLU A 87 18.24 -3.42 -9.42
C GLU A 87 17.37 -2.62 -8.45
N THR A 88 16.56 -1.70 -8.99
CA THR A 88 15.66 -0.85 -8.18
C THR A 88 14.49 -1.63 -7.58
N PHE A 89 14.14 -2.77 -8.18
CA PHE A 89 12.99 -3.59 -7.77
C PHE A 89 13.38 -4.97 -7.26
N ALA A 90 14.68 -5.23 -7.16
CA ALA A 90 15.23 -6.52 -6.76
C ALA A 90 14.84 -6.84 -5.30
N ILE A 91 14.38 -8.06 -5.08
CA ILE A 91 14.11 -8.61 -3.75
C ILE A 91 15.36 -9.36 -3.32
N ALA A 92 15.96 -8.91 -2.23
CA ALA A 92 17.06 -9.61 -1.59
C ALA A 92 16.58 -10.98 -1.06
N ILE A 93 16.86 -12.06 -1.78
CA ILE A 93 16.63 -13.42 -1.32
C ILE A 93 17.97 -14.07 -1.07
N HIS A 94 18.27 -14.30 0.19
CA HIS A 94 19.47 -15.03 0.60
C HIS A 94 19.32 -16.51 0.29
N GLY A 95 19.67 -16.89 -0.95
CA GLY A 95 19.95 -18.27 -1.34
C GLY A 95 21.45 -18.40 -1.61
N ALA A 96 22.14 -19.29 -0.88
CA ALA A 96 23.59 -19.50 -0.92
C ALA A 96 24.20 -19.78 -2.32
N ALA A 97 23.38 -20.03 -3.34
CA ALA A 97 23.81 -20.35 -4.69
C ALA A 97 24.03 -19.12 -5.61
N ALA A 98 23.43 -17.96 -5.32
CA ALA A 98 23.58 -16.77 -6.18
C ALA A 98 24.92 -16.05 -5.96
N GLN A 99 25.53 -16.20 -4.78
CA GLN A 99 26.79 -15.56 -4.40
C GLN A 99 28.02 -16.25 -5.03
N ALA A 100 27.93 -17.56 -5.30
CA ALA A 100 29.03 -18.38 -5.80
C ALA A 100 29.41 -18.11 -7.29
N ARG A 101 28.65 -17.30 -8.03
CA ARG A 101 28.94 -16.99 -9.45
C ARG A 101 29.64 -15.66 -9.68
N LEU A 102 29.75 -14.78 -8.68
CA LEU A 102 30.40 -13.47 -8.83
C LEU A 102 31.87 -13.44 -8.36
N GLU A 103 32.37 -14.51 -7.73
CA GLU A 103 33.66 -14.50 -7.03
C GLU A 103 34.82 -15.24 -7.73
N GLN A 104 34.66 -15.65 -8.99
CA GLN A 104 35.79 -16.22 -9.76
C GLN A 104 36.47 -15.16 -10.65
N GLU A 105 37.30 -14.31 -10.03
CA GLU A 105 38.62 -13.86 -10.53
C GLU A 105 39.09 -12.63 -9.72
N SER A 106 40.03 -12.83 -8.79
CA SER A 106 41.22 -11.98 -8.59
C SER A 106 41.90 -12.30 -7.25
N THR A 107 43.18 -12.65 -7.34
CA THR A 107 44.07 -12.96 -6.21
C THR A 107 44.99 -11.77 -5.90
N VAL A 108 45.11 -11.44 -4.59
CA VAL A 108 46.16 -10.64 -3.88
C VAL A 108 45.96 -9.10 -3.81
N PRO A 109 46.23 -8.40 -2.67
CA PRO A 109 45.82 -8.58 -1.26
C PRO A 109 45.11 -7.33 -0.63
N LYS A 110 44.47 -7.54 0.53
CA LYS A 110 43.65 -6.61 1.37
C LYS A 110 43.96 -5.09 1.33
N PRO A 111 42.89 -4.29 1.24
CA PRO A 111 42.50 -3.37 2.31
C PRO A 111 41.10 -3.71 2.88
N MET A 112 40.77 -3.15 4.05
CA MET A 112 39.57 -3.41 4.86
C MET A 112 38.32 -3.79 4.04
N GLU A 113 37.77 -4.96 4.36
CA GLU A 113 36.52 -5.52 3.85
C GLU A 113 35.44 -4.42 3.77
N GLN A 114 35.12 -4.01 2.54
CA GLN A 114 33.76 -3.63 2.23
C GLN A 114 32.94 -4.89 2.46
N ALA A 115 32.28 -4.95 3.62
CA ALA A 115 31.35 -6.00 3.95
C ALA A 115 30.44 -6.24 2.74
N ASP A 116 30.21 -7.51 2.39
CA ASP A 116 29.08 -7.90 1.57
C ASP A 116 27.90 -7.00 1.95
N GLY A 117 27.33 -6.25 0.99
CA GLY A 117 26.24 -5.30 1.25
C GLY A 117 24.99 -5.92 1.91
N SER A 118 25.02 -7.23 2.16
CA SER A 118 24.06 -7.98 2.98
C SER A 118 24.16 -7.68 4.47
N ARG A 119 25.32 -7.29 5.01
CA ARG A 119 25.55 -7.12 6.46
C ARG A 119 25.78 -5.68 6.89
N PHE A 120 25.09 -4.73 6.28
CA PHE A 120 25.30 -3.30 6.52
C PHE A 120 24.93 -2.84 7.95
N LEU A 121 24.18 -3.64 8.73
CA LEU A 121 23.88 -3.39 10.14
C LEU A 121 24.84 -4.12 11.11
N ALA A 122 25.90 -4.76 10.60
CA ALA A 122 26.86 -5.45 11.46
C ALA A 122 27.49 -4.51 12.50
N GLY A 123 27.47 -4.97 13.76
CA GLY A 123 28.03 -4.22 14.90
C GLY A 123 27.05 -3.28 15.58
N TYR A 124 25.82 -3.12 15.08
CA TYR A 124 24.78 -2.31 15.72
C TYR A 124 23.79 -3.18 16.49
N ARG A 125 23.40 -2.71 17.67
CA ARG A 125 22.40 -3.32 18.55
C ARG A 125 21.12 -2.49 18.57
N PHE A 126 20.00 -3.17 18.40
CA PHE A 126 18.68 -2.59 18.32
C PHE A 126 17.83 -3.09 19.47
N SER A 127 17.06 -2.21 20.08
CA SER A 127 16.01 -2.58 21.02
C SER A 127 14.70 -1.92 20.63
N PHE A 128 13.59 -2.35 21.21
CA PHE A 128 12.28 -1.79 20.92
C PHE A 128 11.59 -1.36 22.20
N VAL A 129 10.99 -0.18 22.16
CA VAL A 129 10.24 0.40 23.28
C VAL A 129 9.00 -0.44 23.55
N ARG A 130 9.03 -1.17 24.68
CA ARG A 130 8.02 -2.15 25.13
C ARG A 130 7.92 -3.43 24.27
N LYS A 131 7.45 -4.53 24.88
CA LYS A 131 7.28 -5.87 24.26
C LYS A 131 6.32 -5.97 23.06
N ALA A 132 5.75 -4.87 22.57
CA ALA A 132 4.63 -4.90 21.63
C ALA A 132 5.01 -5.12 20.15
N ALA A 133 6.28 -5.36 19.83
CA ALA A 133 6.69 -5.69 18.46
C ALA A 133 7.54 -6.96 18.40
N GLU A 134 6.93 -8.10 18.73
CA GLU A 134 7.35 -9.42 18.20
C GLU A 134 6.96 -9.56 16.72
N GLY A 135 7.30 -8.56 15.90
CA GLY A 135 6.97 -8.48 14.48
C GLY A 135 8.10 -8.98 13.58
N THR A 136 8.10 -8.52 12.33
CA THR A 136 9.13 -8.85 11.32
C THR A 136 10.45 -8.11 11.52
N LEU A 137 10.46 -7.01 12.28
CA LEU A 137 11.63 -6.13 12.47
C LEU A 137 12.87 -6.84 13.05
N PRO A 138 12.80 -7.64 14.14
CA PRO A 138 13.97 -8.36 14.64
C PRO A 138 14.58 -9.26 13.56
N GLY A 139 13.74 -9.93 12.76
CA GLY A 139 14.18 -10.76 11.65
C GLY A 139 14.88 -9.97 10.55
N LEU A 140 14.36 -8.80 10.19
CA LEU A 140 15.00 -7.90 9.21
C LEU A 140 16.36 -7.40 9.70
N VAL A 141 16.44 -6.97 10.96
CA VAL A 141 17.69 -6.50 11.58
C VAL A 141 18.74 -7.61 11.62
N THR A 142 18.35 -8.82 12.07
CA THR A 142 19.25 -9.98 12.11
C THR A 142 19.70 -10.41 10.71
N ALA A 143 18.80 -10.40 9.72
CA ALA A 143 19.14 -10.71 8.33
C ALA A 143 20.15 -9.71 7.74
N ALA A 144 20.06 -8.44 8.13
CA ALA A 144 20.99 -7.38 7.76
C ALA A 144 22.29 -7.34 8.62
N GLY A 145 22.48 -8.33 9.50
CA GLY A 145 23.69 -8.50 10.31
C GLY A 145 23.69 -7.77 11.66
N GLY A 146 22.63 -7.05 12.01
CA GLY A 146 22.48 -6.39 13.31
C GLY A 146 22.03 -7.33 14.42
N GLU A 147 22.14 -6.88 15.67
CA GLU A 147 21.75 -7.65 16.85
C GLU A 147 20.49 -7.06 17.49
N TRP A 148 19.54 -7.90 17.90
CA TRP A 148 18.35 -7.48 18.62
C TRP A 148 18.51 -7.76 20.11
N VAL A 149 18.52 -6.72 20.94
CA VAL A 149 18.73 -6.80 22.39
C VAL A 149 17.45 -6.43 23.16
N ARG A 150 17.22 -7.11 24.27
CA ARG A 150 16.06 -6.83 25.16
C ARG A 150 16.26 -5.60 26.03
N ASP A 151 17.51 -5.26 26.34
CA ASP A 151 17.85 -4.14 27.21
C ASP A 151 18.15 -2.88 26.38
N GLU A 152 17.25 -1.90 26.49
CA GLU A 152 17.32 -0.59 25.83
C GLU A 152 18.58 0.19 26.24
N HIS A 153 19.13 -0.04 27.43
CA HIS A 153 20.34 0.65 27.89
C HIS A 153 21.58 0.24 27.09
N THR A 154 21.62 -1.03 26.66
CA THR A 154 22.72 -1.59 25.86
C THR A 154 22.57 -1.35 24.36
N ALA A 155 21.42 -0.87 23.91
CA ALA A 155 21.15 -0.69 22.49
C ALA A 155 21.80 0.57 21.93
N ASP A 156 22.28 0.48 20.69
CA ASP A 156 22.78 1.63 19.94
C ASP A 156 21.60 2.41 19.32
N PHE A 157 20.54 1.70 18.92
CA PHE A 157 19.27 2.28 18.46
C PHE A 157 18.08 1.75 19.26
N ILE A 158 17.19 2.66 19.65
CA ILE A 158 15.96 2.33 20.39
C ILE A 158 14.78 2.62 19.46
N ILE A 159 14.12 1.55 19.02
CA ILE A 159 13.06 1.59 18.03
C ILE A 159 11.72 1.81 18.71
N MET A 160 10.95 2.79 18.23
CA MET A 160 9.65 3.16 18.76
C MET A 160 8.60 3.15 17.65
N SER A 161 7.45 2.55 17.91
CA SER A 161 6.30 2.68 17.01
C SER A 161 5.69 4.09 17.06
N LEU A 162 5.36 4.61 15.88
CA LEU A 162 4.64 5.88 15.70
C LEU A 162 3.23 5.88 16.31
N ALA A 163 2.67 4.71 16.68
CA ALA A 163 1.37 4.60 17.34
C ALA A 163 1.42 4.58 18.89
N SER A 164 2.59 4.34 19.49
CA SER A 164 2.71 4.17 20.96
C SER A 164 2.66 5.50 21.73
N ALA A 165 1.47 6.03 22.02
CA ALA A 165 1.28 7.35 22.63
C ALA A 165 1.59 7.45 24.14
N SER A 166 1.47 6.37 24.92
CA SER A 166 1.33 6.48 26.38
C SER A 166 2.63 6.67 27.18
N ASP A 167 3.81 6.33 26.65
CA ASP A 167 5.07 6.31 27.43
C ASP A 167 6.23 7.08 26.79
N ARG A 168 5.99 7.87 25.75
CA ARG A 168 7.07 8.52 24.99
C ARG A 168 7.90 9.48 25.82
N SER A 169 7.23 10.23 26.69
CA SER A 169 7.83 11.36 27.41
C SER A 169 9.06 10.97 28.24
N GLN A 170 9.15 9.74 28.75
CA GLN A 170 10.32 9.30 29.53
C GLN A 170 11.59 9.17 28.67
N TYR A 171 11.45 8.78 27.40
CA TYR A 171 12.57 8.60 26.49
C TYR A 171 13.15 9.93 26.00
N PHE A 172 12.33 10.98 25.96
CA PHE A 172 12.75 12.33 25.60
C PHE A 172 13.35 13.13 26.77
N LYS A 173 13.20 12.67 28.02
CA LYS A 173 13.78 13.34 29.20
C LYS A 173 15.31 13.22 29.28
N VAL A 174 15.87 12.14 28.73
CA VAL A 174 17.30 11.86 28.76
C VAL A 174 17.88 12.10 27.36
N PRO A 175 18.73 13.13 27.15
CA PRO A 175 19.24 13.47 25.82
C PRO A 175 19.94 12.31 25.10
N GLU A 176 20.70 11.50 25.82
CA GLU A 176 21.41 10.33 25.28
C GLU A 176 20.45 9.24 24.78
N THR A 177 19.33 9.06 25.47
CA THR A 177 18.26 8.14 25.04
C THR A 177 17.54 8.71 23.83
N ALA A 178 17.19 10.00 23.86
CA ALA A 178 16.53 10.69 22.75
C ALA A 178 17.36 10.63 21.45
N ALA A 179 18.68 10.78 21.54
CA ALA A 179 19.57 10.70 20.38
C ALA A 179 19.58 9.31 19.69
N ARG A 180 19.30 8.24 20.45
CA ARG A 180 19.23 6.85 19.98
C ARG A 180 17.84 6.45 19.46
N LEU A 181 16.81 7.25 19.71
CA LEU A 181 15.45 6.94 19.32
C LEU A 181 15.27 6.96 17.79
N ARG A 182 14.68 5.90 17.23
CA ARG A 182 14.31 5.80 15.82
C ARG A 182 12.91 5.21 15.68
N THR A 183 12.26 5.48 14.57
CA THR A 183 10.96 4.86 14.26
C THR A 183 11.16 3.48 13.64
N THR A 184 10.08 2.70 13.57
CA THR A 184 10.08 1.43 12.83
C THR A 184 10.41 1.63 11.35
N ILE A 185 9.92 2.72 10.78
CA ILE A 185 10.08 3.05 9.35
C ILE A 185 11.52 3.39 9.03
N TRP A 186 12.26 4.00 9.96
CA TRP A 186 13.70 4.18 9.77
C TRP A 186 14.42 2.85 9.57
N VAL A 187 14.08 1.81 10.35
CA VAL A 187 14.69 0.48 10.21
C VAL A 187 14.31 -0.15 8.87
N GLU A 188 13.04 -0.06 8.49
CA GLU A 188 12.55 -0.60 7.22
C GLU A 188 13.22 0.08 6.02
N SER A 189 13.30 1.41 6.01
CA SER A 189 14.03 2.17 5.00
C SER A 189 15.51 1.77 4.94
N CYS A 190 16.17 1.66 6.10
CA CYS A 190 17.57 1.21 6.16
C CYS A 190 17.74 -0.17 5.52
N CYS A 191 16.88 -1.13 5.85
CA CYS A 191 16.89 -2.48 5.29
C CYS A 191 16.58 -2.52 3.79
N GLU A 192 15.64 -1.71 3.32
CA GLU A 192 15.28 -1.64 1.91
C GLU A 192 16.41 -1.03 1.06
N SER A 193 17.01 0.06 1.52
CA SER A 193 18.09 0.76 0.80
C SER A 193 19.48 0.17 1.06
N ARG A 194 19.62 -0.72 2.06
CA ARG A 194 20.90 -1.23 2.58
C ARG A 194 21.88 -0.11 2.97
N LEU A 195 21.33 0.96 3.52
CA LEU A 195 22.06 2.15 3.96
C LEU A 195 21.64 2.52 5.37
N LEU A 196 22.59 3.04 6.17
CA LEU A 196 22.28 3.53 7.51
C LEU A 196 21.96 5.02 7.44
N PHE A 197 20.67 5.36 7.48
CA PHE A 197 20.22 6.75 7.44
C PHE A 197 20.50 7.47 8.76
N GLN A 198 20.81 8.76 8.68
CA GLN A 198 20.86 9.64 9.84
C GLN A 198 19.44 9.98 10.31
N ALA A 199 19.32 10.35 11.58
CA ALA A 199 18.03 10.69 12.17
C ALA A 199 17.37 11.93 11.52
N GLY A 200 18.18 12.84 11.00
CA GLY A 200 17.73 14.07 10.35
C GLY A 200 17.48 13.94 8.84
N ASP A 201 17.67 12.76 8.25
CA ASP A 201 17.45 12.56 6.80
C ASP A 201 15.95 12.63 6.45
N SER A 202 15.07 12.28 7.39
CA SER A 202 13.62 12.42 7.25
C SER A 202 12.97 12.66 8.60
N GLU A 203 11.94 13.50 8.63
CA GLU A 203 11.09 13.71 9.80
C GLU A 203 10.41 12.40 10.27
N ALA A 204 10.18 11.46 9.35
CA ALA A 204 9.59 10.15 9.62
C ALA A 204 10.50 9.22 10.44
N TYR A 205 11.81 9.50 10.50
CA TYR A 205 12.79 8.63 11.13
C TYR A 205 12.94 8.83 12.63
N GLN A 206 12.42 9.94 13.14
CA GLN A 206 12.43 10.27 14.55
C GLN A 206 11.02 10.20 15.13
N PRO A 207 10.84 9.54 16.28
CA PRO A 207 9.56 9.57 16.97
C PRO A 207 9.26 11.01 17.43
N LEU A 208 7.98 11.34 17.48
CA LEU A 208 7.52 12.63 17.97
C LEU A 208 7.48 12.65 19.51
N PRO A 209 7.92 13.78 20.14
CA PRO A 209 7.99 13.89 21.60
C PRO A 209 6.61 13.76 22.27
N GLU A 210 5.58 14.27 21.61
CA GLU A 210 4.19 14.11 22.02
C GLU A 210 3.37 13.58 20.82
N PRO A 211 2.33 12.76 21.08
CA PRO A 211 1.38 12.41 20.03
C PRO A 211 0.72 13.70 19.53
N LEU A 212 0.78 13.92 18.23
CA LEU A 212 0.12 15.06 17.62
C LEU A 212 -1.39 14.92 17.79
N PRO A 213 -2.14 16.05 17.88
CA PRO A 213 -3.58 15.98 17.80
C PRO A 213 -3.93 15.24 16.50
N ALA A 214 -4.57 14.07 16.64
CA ALA A 214 -4.94 13.25 15.51
C ALA A 214 -5.82 14.11 14.60
N TYR A 215 -5.29 14.46 13.44
CA TYR A 215 -6.12 15.00 12.38
C TYR A 215 -7.03 13.83 12.00
N ASN A 216 -8.32 13.91 12.34
CA ASN A 216 -9.34 12.93 11.94
C ASN A 216 -9.60 12.96 10.43
N LEU A 217 -8.56 13.21 9.64
CA LEU A 217 -8.54 13.29 8.20
C LEU A 217 -8.30 11.90 7.63
N ILE A 218 -9.03 11.60 6.57
CA ILE A 218 -8.90 10.40 5.76
C ILE A 218 -8.02 10.75 4.56
N VAL A 219 -6.86 10.10 4.47
CA VAL A 219 -5.88 10.33 3.41
C VAL A 219 -5.87 9.15 2.46
N TYR A 220 -6.07 9.38 1.17
CA TYR A 220 -5.82 8.35 0.16
C TYR A 220 -4.33 8.27 -0.15
N LEU A 221 -3.79 7.05 -0.07
CA LEU A 221 -2.39 6.75 -0.35
C LEU A 221 -2.29 5.92 -1.64
N PRO A 222 -1.68 6.45 -2.71
CA PRO A 222 -1.42 5.66 -3.91
C PRO A 222 -0.59 4.40 -3.62
N PRO A 223 -0.76 3.30 -4.36
CA PRO A 223 -0.02 2.05 -4.12
C PRO A 223 1.50 2.19 -4.20
N ALA A 224 2.01 3.11 -5.03
CA ALA A 224 3.44 3.32 -5.24
C ALA A 224 4.07 4.33 -4.26
N THR A 225 3.48 4.51 -3.08
CA THR A 225 3.96 5.51 -2.12
C THR A 225 5.11 4.98 -1.27
N SER A 226 6.08 5.85 -0.94
CA SER A 226 7.22 5.53 -0.09
C SER A 226 6.80 5.19 1.35
N LEU A 227 7.60 4.36 2.03
CA LEU A 227 7.43 4.05 3.45
C LEU A 227 7.56 5.31 4.34
N GLU A 228 8.38 6.28 3.91
CA GLU A 228 8.55 7.55 4.60
C GLU A 228 7.23 8.32 4.70
N VAL A 229 6.50 8.46 3.59
CA VAL A 229 5.18 9.12 3.59
C VAL A 229 4.21 8.38 4.50
N LEU A 230 4.19 7.05 4.45
CA LEU A 230 3.36 6.24 5.35
C LEU A 230 3.67 6.58 6.82
N GLY A 231 4.94 6.76 7.14
CA GLY A 231 5.39 7.18 8.47
C GLY A 231 4.96 8.56 8.86
N LEU A 232 5.08 9.54 7.97
CA LEU A 232 4.61 10.90 8.23
C LEU A 232 3.11 10.90 8.53
N LEU A 233 2.31 10.17 7.74
CA LEU A 233 0.86 10.07 7.96
C LEU A 233 0.51 9.45 9.31
N HIS A 234 1.21 8.37 9.69
CA HIS A 234 1.05 7.76 11.02
C HIS A 234 1.49 8.68 12.15
N ALA A 235 2.58 9.42 11.97
CA ALA A 235 3.07 10.39 12.95
C ALA A 235 2.05 11.52 13.18
N LEU A 236 1.31 11.90 12.13
CA LEU A 236 0.21 12.88 12.16
C LEU A 236 -1.12 12.33 12.70
N GLY A 237 -1.19 11.02 12.96
CA GLY A 237 -2.42 10.36 13.43
C GLY A 237 -3.54 10.33 12.39
N MET A 238 -3.20 10.41 11.09
CA MET A 238 -4.16 10.40 9.99
C MET A 238 -4.68 8.99 9.70
N LYS A 239 -5.92 8.89 9.20
CA LYS A 239 -6.51 7.62 8.78
C LYS A 239 -6.18 7.38 7.30
N ILE A 240 -5.63 6.22 6.97
CA ILE A 240 -5.23 5.91 5.59
C ILE A 240 -6.33 5.11 4.90
N SER A 241 -6.85 5.63 3.79
CA SER A 241 -7.74 4.93 2.88
C SER A 241 -6.94 4.23 1.79
N LYS A 242 -7.20 2.93 1.58
CA LYS A 242 -6.66 2.14 0.46
C LYS A 242 -7.46 2.30 -0.83
N ALA A 243 -8.67 2.86 -0.75
CA ALA A 243 -9.56 3.05 -1.88
C ALA A 243 -9.68 4.54 -2.23
N TRP A 244 -9.60 4.85 -3.52
CA TRP A 244 -9.92 6.17 -4.04
C TRP A 244 -11.44 6.32 -4.10
N GLN A 245 -12.00 7.17 -3.23
CA GLN A 245 -13.44 7.32 -3.07
C GLN A 245 -13.82 8.72 -2.54
N GLN A 246 -15.07 9.10 -2.78
CA GLN A 246 -15.67 10.31 -2.23
C GLN A 246 -15.73 10.20 -0.68
N GLY A 247 -15.17 11.19 0.03
CA GLY A 247 -15.04 11.17 1.50
C GLY A 247 -13.59 11.05 2.00
N VAL A 248 -12.63 10.93 1.09
CA VAL A 248 -11.23 11.22 1.37
C VAL A 248 -11.07 12.73 1.53
N ASP A 249 -10.36 13.19 2.56
CA ASP A 249 -10.08 14.61 2.77
C ASP A 249 -8.86 15.05 1.95
N TRP A 250 -7.78 14.26 2.03
CA TRP A 250 -6.49 14.56 1.40
C TRP A 250 -6.00 13.40 0.54
N VAL A 251 -5.17 13.71 -0.44
CA VAL A 251 -4.51 12.71 -1.28
C VAL A 251 -3.04 13.02 -1.46
N VAL A 252 -2.19 12.00 -1.36
CA VAL A 252 -0.76 12.14 -1.58
C VAL A 252 -0.43 11.99 -3.07
N ALA A 253 0.33 12.95 -3.61
CA ALA A 253 0.86 12.94 -4.96
C ALA A 253 1.99 11.89 -5.12
N PRO A 254 2.27 11.39 -6.34
CA PRO A 254 1.70 11.81 -7.62
C PRO A 254 0.30 11.22 -7.90
N LEU A 255 -0.48 11.96 -8.69
CA LEU A 255 -1.80 11.55 -9.18
C LEU A 255 -1.80 11.37 -10.70
N THR A 256 -2.67 10.49 -11.18
CA THR A 256 -3.04 10.47 -12.60
C THR A 256 -3.90 11.69 -12.95
N ASP A 257 -3.96 12.09 -14.24
CA ASP A 257 -4.79 13.21 -14.69
C ASP A 257 -6.26 13.03 -14.30
N ALA A 258 -6.79 11.80 -14.44
CA ALA A 258 -8.15 11.48 -14.04
C ALA A 258 -8.38 11.67 -12.53
N GLN A 259 -7.43 11.24 -11.69
CA GLN A 259 -7.51 11.44 -10.24
C GLN A 259 -7.35 12.92 -9.85
N ALA A 260 -6.54 13.70 -10.58
CA ALA A 260 -6.39 15.13 -10.32
C ALA A 260 -7.68 15.90 -10.65
N GLU A 261 -8.35 15.56 -11.76
CA GLU A 261 -9.67 16.11 -12.09
C GLU A 261 -10.73 15.73 -11.04
N GLU A 262 -10.71 14.49 -10.56
CA GLU A 262 -11.63 14.02 -9.51
C GLU A 262 -11.34 14.67 -8.16
N ALA A 263 -10.07 14.80 -7.77
CA ALA A 263 -9.68 15.50 -6.54
C ALA A 263 -10.20 16.95 -6.56
N THR A 264 -10.07 17.63 -7.70
CA THR A 264 -10.62 18.98 -7.89
C THR A 264 -12.16 19.00 -7.78
N ARG A 265 -12.83 18.00 -8.36
CA ARG A 265 -14.29 17.88 -8.33
C ARG A 265 -14.84 17.58 -6.93
N TRP A 266 -14.10 16.81 -6.13
CA TRP A 266 -14.47 16.39 -4.79
C TRP A 266 -13.97 17.34 -3.70
N ASP A 267 -13.27 18.42 -4.07
CA ASP A 267 -12.62 19.36 -3.14
C ASP A 267 -11.61 18.67 -2.21
N VAL A 268 -10.91 17.66 -2.73
CA VAL A 268 -9.87 16.89 -2.02
C VAL A 268 -8.55 17.63 -2.14
N GLN A 269 -7.86 17.83 -1.02
CA GLN A 269 -6.57 18.49 -1.03
C GLN A 269 -5.47 17.54 -1.54
N VAL A 270 -4.76 17.96 -2.59
CA VAL A 270 -3.57 17.25 -3.07
C VAL A 270 -2.34 17.76 -2.30
N ILE A 271 -1.61 16.84 -1.67
CA ILE A 271 -0.40 17.12 -0.90
C ILE A 271 0.77 16.28 -1.41
N ASP A 272 1.99 16.77 -1.25
CA ASP A 272 3.21 16.02 -1.54
C ASP A 272 3.95 15.64 -0.23
N GLN A 273 5.01 14.84 -0.37
CA GLN A 273 5.84 14.44 0.77
C GLN A 273 6.46 15.66 1.48
N ALA A 274 6.94 16.66 0.73
CA ALA A 274 7.56 17.86 1.30
C ALA A 274 6.58 18.66 2.19
N HIS A 275 5.30 18.71 1.81
CA HIS A 275 4.25 19.31 2.62
C HIS A 275 4.06 18.55 3.94
N LEU A 276 4.03 17.22 3.89
CA LEU A 276 3.90 16.38 5.09
C LEU A 276 5.10 16.54 6.03
N GLU A 277 6.32 16.54 5.49
CA GLU A 277 7.54 16.77 6.27
C GLU A 277 7.52 18.14 6.95
N LYS A 278 7.15 19.19 6.20
CA LYS A 278 7.00 20.53 6.76
C LYS A 278 5.97 20.56 7.88
N LEU A 279 4.81 19.92 7.70
CA LEU A 279 3.77 19.86 8.73
C LEU A 279 4.26 19.16 10.01
N VAL A 280 4.95 18.03 9.86
CA VAL A 280 5.54 17.30 10.99
C VAL A 280 6.62 18.14 11.68
N GLY A 281 7.52 18.77 10.92
CA GLY A 281 8.57 19.64 11.45
C GLY A 281 8.02 20.85 12.20
N ASP A 282 7.01 21.54 11.64
CA ASP A 282 6.32 22.65 12.29
C ASP A 282 5.69 22.22 13.63
N LEU A 283 5.06 21.04 13.65
CA LEU A 283 4.43 20.50 14.84
C LEU A 283 5.46 20.07 15.89
N ARG A 284 6.58 19.49 15.46
CA ARG A 284 7.72 19.15 16.34
C ARG A 284 8.32 20.39 16.99
N ALA A 285 8.50 21.47 16.24
CA ALA A 285 8.97 22.76 16.79
C ALA A 285 7.98 23.34 17.82
N ARG A 286 6.68 23.15 17.61
CA ARG A 286 5.61 23.63 18.52
C ARG A 286 5.39 22.75 19.75
N ALA A 287 5.72 21.47 19.71
CA ALA A 287 5.57 20.56 20.86
C ALA A 287 6.39 21.01 22.09
N HIS A 288 7.42 21.84 21.89
CA HIS A 288 8.16 22.49 22.99
C HIS A 288 7.44 23.70 23.60
N THR A 289 6.27 24.09 23.06
CA THR A 289 5.43 25.18 23.56
C THR A 289 4.20 24.58 24.27
N PRO A 290 4.00 24.80 25.58
CA PRO A 290 2.89 24.18 26.31
C PRO A 290 1.52 24.55 25.71
N LEU A 291 0.76 23.51 25.32
CA LEU A 291 -0.52 23.58 24.59
C LEU A 291 -1.65 24.35 25.29
N ARG A 292 -1.47 24.85 26.51
CA ARG A 292 -2.47 25.69 27.20
C ARG A 292 -2.74 27.04 26.51
N ALA A 293 -1.91 27.45 25.55
CA ALA A 293 -2.06 28.72 24.85
C ALA A 293 -2.72 28.62 23.46
N VAL A 294 -2.97 27.42 22.92
CA VAL A 294 -3.46 27.28 21.53
C VAL A 294 -4.87 26.72 21.53
N GLY A 295 -5.86 27.61 21.52
CA GLY A 295 -7.25 27.26 21.27
C GLY A 295 -7.40 26.54 19.92
N SER A 296 -8.23 25.48 19.90
CA SER A 296 -8.70 24.71 18.74
C SER A 296 -7.82 24.77 17.48
N VAL A 297 -6.89 23.81 17.36
CA VAL A 297 -5.92 23.68 16.26
C VAL A 297 -6.59 23.51 14.88
N ALA A 298 -7.85 23.08 14.83
CA ALA A 298 -8.64 23.04 13.60
C ALA A 298 -8.84 24.44 12.96
N SER A 299 -8.71 25.51 13.74
CA SER A 299 -8.88 26.90 13.26
C SER A 299 -7.59 27.54 12.73
N ALA A 300 -6.41 27.04 13.11
CA ALA A 300 -5.12 27.66 12.72
C ALA A 300 -4.61 27.17 11.36
N TYR A 301 -5.04 25.97 10.94
CA TYR A 301 -4.85 25.44 9.59
C TYR A 301 -6.17 25.42 8.82
N THR A 302 -7.09 26.35 9.09
CA THR A 302 -8.20 26.61 8.17
C THR A 302 -7.59 27.08 6.85
N ILE A 303 -7.38 26.11 5.96
CA ILE A 303 -7.08 26.35 4.56
C ILE A 303 -8.14 27.34 4.09
N PRO A 304 -7.77 28.47 3.47
CA PRO A 304 -8.75 29.44 3.01
C PRO A 304 -9.69 28.70 2.07
N GLN A 305 -10.91 28.39 2.56
CA GLN A 305 -11.96 27.94 1.69
C GLN A 305 -12.13 29.04 0.67
N ARG A 306 -11.77 28.75 -0.57
CA ARG A 306 -12.09 29.60 -1.70
C ARG A 306 -13.60 29.71 -1.67
N ARG A 307 -14.12 30.84 -1.17
CA ARG A 307 -15.52 31.21 -1.39
C ARG A 307 -15.75 31.02 -2.89
N PRO A 308 -16.77 30.27 -3.31
CA PRO A 308 -17.11 30.24 -4.72
C PRO A 308 -17.29 31.71 -5.13
N SER A 309 -16.41 32.17 -6.02
CA SER A 309 -16.55 33.47 -6.63
C SER A 309 -17.91 33.43 -7.33
N ASN A 310 -18.88 34.15 -6.79
CA ASN A 310 -20.14 34.46 -7.45
C ASN A 310 -19.85 35.35 -8.67
N THR A 311 -19.16 34.82 -9.67
CA THR A 311 -18.94 35.47 -10.96
C THR A 311 -20.12 35.22 -11.90
N ALA A 312 -21.18 34.54 -11.44
CA ALA A 312 -22.42 34.35 -12.18
C ALA A 312 -23.46 35.48 -11.98
N ALA A 313 -23.21 36.43 -11.07
CA ALA A 313 -24.15 37.53 -10.79
C ALA A 313 -23.73 38.89 -11.38
N GLN A 314 -22.61 38.96 -12.10
CA GLN A 314 -22.06 40.22 -12.62
C GLN A 314 -21.89 40.25 -14.15
N VAL A 315 -22.47 39.28 -14.86
CA VAL A 315 -22.56 39.28 -16.34
C VAL A 315 -23.99 39.60 -16.83
N HIS A 316 -24.95 39.80 -15.91
CA HIS A 316 -26.35 40.01 -16.30
C HIS A 316 -26.79 41.46 -16.52
N ASP A 317 -25.93 42.45 -16.29
CA ASP A 317 -26.27 43.87 -16.48
C ASP A 317 -25.62 44.52 -17.72
N ASP A 318 -24.64 43.87 -18.38
CA ASP A 318 -23.98 44.43 -19.58
C ASP A 318 -24.48 43.87 -20.93
N GLU A 319 -25.43 42.92 -20.91
CA GLU A 319 -26.06 42.36 -22.14
C GLU A 319 -27.45 42.96 -22.46
N GLN A 320 -27.87 44.05 -21.80
CA GLN A 320 -29.11 44.77 -22.15
C GLN A 320 -28.93 46.02 -23.02
N GLN A 321 -27.70 46.36 -23.41
CA GLN A 321 -27.46 47.43 -24.37
C GLN A 321 -26.50 46.97 -25.45
N LEU A 322 -26.99 46.18 -26.41
CA LEU A 322 -26.61 46.21 -27.84
C LEU A 322 -27.21 44.98 -28.55
N GLY A 323 -28.06 45.22 -29.55
CA GLY A 323 -28.22 44.26 -30.65
C GLY A 323 -29.50 43.43 -30.68
N ALA A 324 -30.65 44.09 -30.60
CA ALA A 324 -31.88 43.55 -31.20
C ALA A 324 -31.74 43.49 -32.73
N ALA A 325 -31.20 42.41 -33.28
CA ALA A 325 -31.51 41.87 -34.61
C ALA A 325 -30.59 40.67 -34.90
N ARG A 326 -31.19 39.55 -35.35
CA ARG A 326 -30.57 38.30 -35.86
C ARG A 326 -30.34 37.19 -34.83
N SER A 327 -31.42 36.57 -34.35
CA SER A 327 -31.38 35.11 -34.12
C SER A 327 -32.79 34.52 -34.00
N SER A 328 -33.49 34.34 -35.13
CA SER A 328 -34.73 33.54 -35.17
C SER A 328 -34.68 32.35 -36.12
N ASN A 329 -33.59 32.17 -36.88
CA ASN A 329 -33.50 31.09 -37.89
C ASN A 329 -32.56 29.93 -37.49
N ALA A 330 -31.78 30.04 -36.40
CA ALA A 330 -30.83 28.99 -36.01
C ALA A 330 -31.41 27.95 -35.01
N LEU A 331 -32.48 28.29 -34.28
CA LEU A 331 -33.06 27.39 -33.27
C LEU A 331 -34.13 26.41 -33.82
N GLN A 332 -34.68 26.66 -35.01
CA GLN A 332 -35.65 25.74 -35.61
C GLN A 332 -34.99 24.54 -36.31
N ASP A 333 -33.73 24.67 -36.72
CA ASP A 333 -33.05 23.64 -37.54
C ASP A 333 -32.42 22.51 -36.69
N THR A 334 -31.96 22.82 -35.48
CA THR A 334 -31.38 21.82 -34.55
C THR A 334 -32.45 20.92 -33.93
N THR A 335 -33.66 21.45 -33.72
CA THR A 335 -34.80 20.71 -33.16
C THR A 335 -35.42 19.75 -34.19
N ARG A 336 -35.36 20.10 -35.49
CA ARG A 336 -35.81 19.26 -36.60
C ARG A 336 -34.86 18.07 -36.84
N ARG A 337 -33.54 18.29 -36.84
CA ARG A 337 -32.53 17.23 -36.98
C ARG A 337 -32.57 16.18 -35.85
N ARG A 338 -32.89 16.57 -34.62
CA ARG A 338 -33.03 15.63 -33.48
C ARG A 338 -34.26 14.72 -33.58
N ARG A 339 -35.35 15.15 -34.22
CA ARG A 339 -36.55 14.32 -34.44
C ARG A 339 -36.38 13.34 -35.60
N GLU A 340 -35.60 13.70 -36.63
CA GLU A 340 -35.27 12.85 -37.78
C GLU A 340 -34.41 11.63 -37.36
N MET A 341 -33.37 11.84 -36.54
CA MET A 341 -32.48 10.75 -36.08
C MET A 341 -33.17 9.76 -35.13
N ARG A 342 -34.20 10.18 -34.39
CA ARG A 342 -34.98 9.27 -33.53
C ARG A 342 -35.88 8.34 -34.33
N ARG A 343 -36.39 8.76 -35.51
CA ARG A 343 -37.22 7.93 -36.39
C ARG A 343 -36.42 6.87 -37.15
N GLN A 344 -35.14 7.14 -37.46
CA GLN A 344 -34.28 6.16 -38.15
C GLN A 344 -33.78 5.03 -37.23
N ARG A 345 -33.75 5.22 -35.91
CA ARG A 345 -33.36 4.16 -34.95
C ARG A 345 -34.48 3.15 -34.66
N THR A 346 -35.75 3.51 -34.83
CA THR A 346 -36.89 2.61 -34.60
C THR A 346 -37.28 1.75 -35.81
N ALA A 347 -36.59 1.88 -36.95
CA ALA A 347 -36.92 1.16 -38.20
C ALA A 347 -35.95 0.02 -38.58
N ARG A 348 -34.97 -0.33 -37.72
CA ARG A 348 -33.95 -1.36 -38.05
C ARG A 348 -34.01 -2.67 -37.26
N HIS A 349 -35.06 -2.92 -36.50
CA HIS A 349 -35.30 -4.23 -35.87
C HIS A 349 -36.63 -4.81 -36.31
N SER A 350 -36.65 -5.32 -37.53
CA SER A 350 -37.67 -6.25 -38.01
C SER A 350 -36.98 -7.21 -38.98
N ARG A 351 -36.67 -8.42 -38.51
CA ARG A 351 -36.37 -9.56 -39.37
C ARG A 351 -37.07 -10.81 -38.83
N PRO A 352 -37.79 -11.57 -39.68
CA PRO A 352 -38.60 -12.73 -39.28
C PRO A 352 -37.89 -14.08 -39.51
N GLY A 353 -38.40 -15.13 -38.84
CA GLY A 353 -38.08 -16.55 -39.10
C GLY A 353 -37.55 -17.27 -37.84
N LEU A 354 -38.36 -17.90 -36.99
CA LEU A 354 -38.93 -19.27 -37.06
C LEU A 354 -37.91 -20.38 -37.38
N THR A 355 -37.56 -21.19 -36.38
CA THR A 355 -37.66 -22.67 -36.40
C THR A 355 -37.61 -23.27 -34.99
N ALA A 356 -38.58 -24.15 -34.74
CA ALA A 356 -38.60 -25.34 -33.87
C ALA A 356 -38.12 -25.31 -32.41
N ARG A 357 -39.09 -25.40 -31.49
CA ARG A 357 -38.97 -26.00 -30.14
C ARG A 357 -39.01 -27.54 -30.23
N PRO A 358 -38.29 -28.26 -29.36
CA PRO A 358 -38.77 -29.50 -28.79
C PRO A 358 -39.31 -29.28 -27.37
N GLN A 359 -40.37 -30.01 -27.04
CA GLN A 359 -41.02 -30.03 -25.72
C GLN A 359 -40.22 -30.85 -24.69
N PRO A 360 -40.38 -30.56 -23.38
CA PRO A 360 -39.90 -31.42 -22.30
C PRO A 360 -40.90 -32.55 -22.04
N ARG A 361 -40.40 -33.79 -21.96
CA ARG A 361 -41.14 -34.96 -21.45
C ARG A 361 -40.77 -35.23 -19.99
N ASP A 362 -41.84 -35.32 -19.20
CA ASP A 362 -42.17 -36.32 -18.18
C ASP A 362 -41.29 -36.48 -16.93
N TYR A 363 -41.87 -36.02 -15.83
CA TYR A 363 -41.67 -36.49 -14.45
C TYR A 363 -42.41 -37.82 -14.25
N GLU A 364 -41.77 -38.82 -13.66
CA GLU A 364 -42.35 -39.91 -12.83
C GLU A 364 -41.17 -40.65 -12.16
N GLU A 365 -41.06 -40.54 -10.83
CA GLU A 365 -41.41 -41.58 -9.84
C GLU A 365 -40.36 -42.69 -9.65
N MET A 366 -39.71 -42.67 -8.48
CA MET A 366 -39.20 -43.78 -7.66
C MET A 366 -38.28 -43.14 -6.61
N GLY A 367 -38.35 -43.40 -5.31
CA GLY A 367 -39.08 -44.36 -4.52
C GLY A 367 -38.49 -44.24 -3.12
N ASN A 368 -39.36 -44.12 -2.13
CA ASN A 368 -39.02 -43.95 -0.72
C ASN A 368 -38.51 -45.27 -0.10
N ASP A 369 -37.98 -45.11 1.10
CA ASP A 369 -37.76 -46.12 2.15
C ASP A 369 -36.44 -46.90 2.14
N THR A 370 -35.67 -46.78 3.23
CA THR A 370 -35.37 -47.89 4.17
C THR A 370 -34.44 -47.41 5.31
N TYR A 371 -35.01 -47.40 6.52
CA TYR A 371 -34.44 -47.66 7.86
C TYR A 371 -33.74 -46.60 8.72
N MET A 372 -34.49 -46.20 9.75
CA MET A 372 -34.06 -45.90 11.11
C MET A 372 -33.43 -47.14 11.80
N SER A 373 -32.33 -46.96 12.55
CA SER A 373 -32.27 -47.37 13.96
C SER A 373 -30.99 -46.84 14.64
N ALA A 374 -31.16 -46.51 15.91
CA ALA A 374 -30.21 -45.84 16.80
C ALA A 374 -29.09 -46.76 17.32
N ILE A 375 -28.03 -46.16 17.88
CA ILE A 375 -27.49 -46.44 19.23
C ILE A 375 -26.47 -45.34 19.62
N VAL A 376 -26.38 -45.17 20.93
CA VAL A 376 -25.87 -44.11 21.80
C VAL A 376 -24.33 -44.06 21.90
N SER A 377 -23.85 -42.92 22.41
CA SER A 377 -22.59 -42.64 23.14
C SER A 377 -21.27 -42.64 22.37
N GLU A 378 -20.63 -41.46 22.28
CA GLU A 378 -19.51 -41.12 23.18
C GLU A 378 -19.16 -39.62 23.11
N SER A 379 -19.00 -39.03 24.28
CA SER A 379 -18.50 -37.67 24.51
C SER A 379 -17.02 -37.59 24.17
N MET A 380 -16.55 -36.48 23.58
CA MET A 380 -15.32 -35.78 23.98
C MET A 380 -15.17 -34.44 23.23
N SER A 381 -15.08 -33.37 24.02
CA SER A 381 -14.29 -32.16 23.74
C SER A 381 -14.55 -31.40 22.42
N GLN A 382 -15.46 -30.43 22.44
CA GLN A 382 -15.33 -29.22 21.62
C GLN A 382 -15.13 -28.02 22.54
N ARG A 383 -13.89 -27.52 22.59
CA ARG A 383 -13.60 -26.14 22.99
C ARG A 383 -14.22 -25.24 21.93
N GLY A 384 -15.32 -24.56 22.28
CA GLY A 384 -15.86 -23.47 21.48
C GLY A 384 -14.85 -22.33 21.44
N VAL A 385 -14.30 -22.05 20.28
CA VAL A 385 -13.58 -20.80 20.03
C VAL A 385 -14.65 -19.73 19.83
N VAL A 386 -14.82 -18.86 20.82
CA VAL A 386 -15.65 -17.66 20.69
C VAL A 386 -14.76 -16.60 20.04
N TYR A 387 -15.12 -16.19 18.82
CA TYR A 387 -14.55 -14.99 18.23
C TYR A 387 -15.21 -13.78 18.87
N VAL A 388 -14.40 -12.98 19.56
CA VAL A 388 -14.83 -11.75 20.21
C VAL A 388 -14.23 -10.58 19.45
N ASP A 389 -15.09 -9.64 19.07
CA ASP A 389 -14.71 -8.39 18.42
C ASP A 389 -13.97 -7.48 19.43
N GLU A 390 -12.70 -7.19 19.17
CA GLU A 390 -11.81 -6.43 20.08
C GLU A 390 -12.26 -4.98 20.30
N ASP A 391 -13.15 -4.46 19.45
CA ASP A 391 -13.66 -3.09 19.55
C ASP A 391 -14.92 -2.96 20.43
N SER A 392 -15.47 -4.07 20.92
CA SER A 392 -16.62 -4.04 21.82
C SER A 392 -16.18 -3.82 23.27
N LEU A 393 -16.53 -2.66 23.83
CA LEU A 393 -16.29 -2.34 25.25
C LEU A 393 -16.91 -3.37 26.20
N ALA A 394 -18.04 -3.97 25.80
CA ALA A 394 -18.73 -5.01 26.57
C ALA A 394 -17.92 -6.32 26.61
N ALA A 395 -17.22 -6.65 25.54
CA ALA A 395 -16.35 -7.81 25.47
C ALA A 395 -15.10 -7.69 26.35
N ARG A 396 -14.51 -6.49 26.43
CA ARG A 396 -13.38 -6.22 27.34
C ARG A 396 -13.77 -6.37 28.80
N LEU A 397 -14.96 -5.89 29.17
CA LEU A 397 -15.48 -6.01 30.54
C LEU A 397 -15.83 -7.46 30.93
N GLU A 398 -16.25 -8.31 29.99
CA GLU A 398 -16.42 -9.75 30.26
C GLU A 398 -15.09 -10.49 30.40
N LEU A 399 -14.09 -10.14 29.59
CA LEU A 399 -12.74 -10.71 29.71
C LEU A 399 -12.07 -10.31 31.02
N GLU A 400 -12.24 -9.08 31.50
CA GLU A 400 -11.73 -8.64 32.81
C GLU A 400 -12.39 -9.40 33.97
N LYS A 401 -13.69 -9.74 33.87
CA LYS A 401 -14.39 -10.57 34.87
C LYS A 401 -13.92 -12.04 34.85
N LEU A 402 -13.58 -12.57 33.68
CA LEU A 402 -13.16 -13.96 33.51
C LEU A 402 -11.69 -14.19 33.87
N CYS A 403 -10.84 -13.18 33.71
CA CYS A 403 -9.40 -13.29 33.92
C CYS A 403 -8.91 -12.89 35.31
N GLY A 404 -9.79 -12.43 36.21
CA GLY A 404 -9.51 -12.34 37.65
C GLY A 404 -8.20 -11.61 38.01
N TYR A 405 -8.02 -10.38 37.54
CA TYR A 405 -6.93 -9.51 37.99
C TYR A 405 -7.45 -8.51 39.04
N GLU A 406 -6.94 -8.62 40.27
CA GLU A 406 -6.75 -7.47 41.16
C GLU A 406 -5.53 -6.65 40.73
#